data_AF-A0A7C5ASA3-F1
#
_entry.id   AF-A0A7C5ASA3-F1
#
_cell.length_a   1.000
_cell.length_b   1.000
_cell.length_c   1.000
_cell.angle_alpha   90.00
_cell.angle_beta   90.00
_cell.angle_gamma   90.00
#
_symmetry.space_group_name_H-M   'P 1'
#
loop_
_entity.id
_entity.type
_entity.pdbx_description
1 polymer ?
#
loop_
_entity_poly.entity_id
_entity_poly.type
_entity_poly.pdbx_seq_one_letter_code
_entity_poly.pdbx_strand_id
1 'polypeptide(L)'
;MTEQEKWLRQILLQVIPACPHCHRRFEDRDIRVLGRQEQTWMLSLHCPGCHILALIGIGVASDLEPEEIARFREVPPISADEVLDLHLLLKEYRGDLRGLIEGKTEEPPR
;
A
#
# COMPACT_ATOMS: atom_id res chain seq x y z
N MET A 1 13.33 1.08 18.91
CA MET A 1 12.93 1.80 17.69
C MET A 1 13.28 0.93 16.51
N THR A 2 12.29 0.58 15.69
CA THR A 2 12.50 -0.25 14.49
C THR A 2 13.16 0.60 13.39
N GLU A 3 13.82 -0.03 12.41
CA GLU A 3 14.40 0.71 11.26
C GLU A 3 13.33 1.48 10.47
N GLN A 4 12.12 0.90 10.37
CA GLN A 4 10.97 1.48 9.69
C GLN A 4 10.53 2.80 10.34
N GLU A 5 10.50 2.87 11.67
CA GLU A 5 10.15 4.10 12.40
C GLU A 5 11.14 5.24 12.13
N LYS A 6 12.45 4.92 12.08
CA LYS A 6 13.49 5.93 11.80
C LYS A 6 13.33 6.52 10.40
N TRP A 7 13.09 5.67 9.41
CA TRP A 7 12.88 6.10 8.03
C TRP A 7 11.63 6.97 7.88
N LEU A 8 10.51 6.59 8.51
CA LEU A 8 9.27 7.39 8.50
C LEU A 8 9.47 8.79 9.11
N ARG A 9 10.17 8.87 10.25
CA ARG A 9 10.51 10.15 10.89
C ARG A 9 11.32 11.03 9.94
N GLN A 10 12.29 10.44 9.24
CA GLN A 10 13.14 11.17 8.32
C GLN A 10 12.36 11.71 7.11
N ILE A 11 11.47 10.92 6.52
CA ILE A 11 10.58 11.40 5.45
C ILE A 11 9.70 12.55 5.94
N LEU A 12 9.11 12.39 7.13
CA LEU A 12 8.21 13.41 7.67
C LEU A 12 8.93 14.76 7.86
N LEU A 13 10.16 14.75 8.36
CA LEU A 13 10.99 15.94 8.50
C LEU A 13 11.43 16.55 7.16
N GLN A 14 11.53 15.76 6.09
CA GLN A 14 11.81 16.27 4.75
C GLN A 14 10.60 16.96 4.13
N VAL A 15 9.40 16.38 4.29
CA VAL A 15 8.15 16.92 3.71
C VAL A 15 7.64 18.13 4.52
N ILE A 16 7.73 18.06 5.86
CA ILE A 16 7.25 19.11 6.77
C ILE A 16 8.40 19.53 7.71
N PRO A 17 9.34 20.37 7.23
CA PRO A 17 10.54 20.71 7.99
C PRO A 17 10.29 21.74 9.11
N ALA A 18 9.18 22.49 9.06
CA ALA A 18 8.88 23.54 10.01
C ALA A 18 7.37 23.70 10.27
N CYS A 19 7.04 24.23 11.44
CA CYS A 19 5.67 24.49 11.86
C CYS A 19 5.02 25.54 10.92
N PRO A 20 3.84 25.28 10.35
CA PRO A 20 3.17 26.23 9.48
C PRO A 20 2.66 27.48 10.21
N HIS A 21 2.60 27.45 11.55
CA HIS A 21 2.09 28.55 12.36
C HIS A 21 3.21 29.46 12.92
N CYS A 22 4.25 28.87 13.52
CA CYS A 22 5.34 29.64 14.15
C CYS A 22 6.69 29.51 13.44
N HIS A 23 6.76 28.76 12.32
CA HIS A 23 7.97 28.54 11.52
C HIS A 23 9.17 27.91 12.25
N ARG A 24 8.99 27.43 13.48
CA ARG A 24 10.01 26.65 14.19
C ARG A 24 10.27 25.34 13.44
N ARG A 25 11.55 24.99 13.25
CA ARG A 25 11.95 23.71 12.66
C ARG A 25 11.61 22.55 13.59
N PHE A 26 11.10 21.47 13.01
CA PHE A 26 10.83 20.25 13.74
C PHE A 26 12.10 19.41 13.90
N GLU A 27 12.18 18.69 15.01
CA GLU A 27 13.22 17.71 15.31
C GLU A 27 12.61 16.33 15.51
N ASP A 28 13.46 15.28 15.54
CA ASP A 28 12.98 13.91 15.72
C ASP A 28 12.15 13.71 17.01
N ARG A 29 12.53 14.42 18.08
CA ARG A 29 11.81 14.39 19.37
C ARG A 29 10.39 14.96 19.32
N ASP A 30 10.09 15.79 18.32
CA ASP A 30 8.78 16.41 18.14
C ASP A 30 7.79 15.42 17.48
N ILE A 31 8.29 14.29 16.98
CA ILE A 31 7.52 13.23 16.33
C ILE A 31 7.33 12.05 17.29
N ARG A 32 6.09 11.57 17.38
CA ARG A 32 5.76 10.31 18.04
C ARG A 32 4.99 9.40 17.08
N VAL A 33 5.50 8.18 16.91
CA VAL A 33 4.78 7.13 16.17
C VAL A 33 3.74 6.55 17.12
N LEU A 34 2.47 6.63 16.75
CA LEU A 34 1.36 6.13 17.56
C LEU A 34 1.09 4.65 17.28
N GLY A 35 1.37 4.20 16.07
CA GLY A 35 1.23 2.82 15.64
C GLY A 35 0.99 2.71 14.15
N ARG A 36 0.64 1.49 13.72
CA ARG A 36 0.23 1.18 12.35
C ARG A 36 -1.18 0.59 12.38
N GLN A 37 -2.07 1.16 11.58
CA GLN A 37 -3.42 0.64 11.33
C GLN A 37 -3.48 0.21 9.86
N GLU A 38 -3.72 -1.08 9.63
CA GLU A 38 -3.64 -1.70 8.29
C GLU A 38 -2.33 -1.35 7.55
N GLN A 39 -2.42 -0.52 6.50
CA GLN A 39 -1.30 -0.05 5.67
C GLN A 39 -0.93 1.42 5.93
N THR A 40 -1.47 2.01 6.99
CA THR A 40 -1.28 3.43 7.33
C THR A 40 -0.56 3.57 8.67
N TRP A 41 0.58 4.25 8.65
CA TRP A 41 1.27 4.67 9.86
C TRP A 41 0.63 5.93 10.42
N MET A 42 0.29 5.90 11.71
CA MET A 42 -0.21 7.06 12.42
C MET A 42 0.92 7.68 13.24
N LEU A 43 1.17 8.96 13.01
CA LEU A 43 2.16 9.76 13.73
C LEU A 43 1.49 10.99 14.31
N SER A 44 2.00 11.46 15.44
CA SER A 44 1.69 12.79 15.96
C SER A 44 2.92 13.67 15.91
N LEU A 45 2.76 14.89 15.40
CA LEU A 45 3.77 15.92 15.34
C LEU A 45 3.35 17.05 16.28
N HIS A 46 4.13 17.31 17.32
CA HIS A 46 3.86 18.33 18.32
C HIS A 46 4.84 19.49 18.17
N CYS A 47 4.35 20.72 18.00
CA CYS A 47 5.22 21.89 17.99
C CYS A 47 5.39 22.45 19.41
N PRO A 48 6.58 22.40 20.01
CA PRO A 48 6.83 22.99 21.33
C PRO A 48 6.82 24.53 21.34
N GLY A 49 6.80 25.20 20.17
CA GLY A 49 6.76 26.66 20.08
C GLY A 49 5.36 27.25 20.24
N CYS A 50 4.38 26.69 19.52
CA CYS A 50 2.99 27.15 19.55
C CYS A 50 2.00 26.11 20.12
N HIS A 51 2.52 24.99 20.62
CA HIS A 51 1.75 23.90 21.25
C HIS A 51 0.68 23.24 20.36
N ILE A 52 0.78 23.41 19.05
CA ILE A 52 -0.12 22.73 18.12
C ILE A 52 0.26 21.25 18.00
N LEU A 53 -0.75 20.39 17.97
CA LEU A 53 -0.62 18.96 17.71
C LEU A 53 -1.24 18.64 16.35
N ALA A 54 -0.45 18.06 15.45
CA ALA A 54 -0.92 17.53 14.18
C ALA A 54 -0.91 16.01 14.21
N LEU A 55 -1.99 15.39 13.74
CA LEU A 55 -2.08 13.94 13.48
C LEU A 55 -1.85 13.70 12.00
N ILE A 56 -0.93 12.81 11.67
CA ILE A 56 -0.46 12.58 10.31
C ILE A 56 -0.57 11.08 10.02
N GLY A 57 -1.29 10.75 8.96
CA GLY A 57 -1.37 9.40 8.41
C GLY A 57 -0.45 9.27 7.19
N ILE A 58 0.49 8.33 7.24
CA ILE A 58 1.36 7.99 6.10
C ILE A 58 0.95 6.60 5.63
N GLY A 59 0.22 6.54 4.51
CA GLY A 59 -0.15 5.30 3.83
C GLY A 59 0.72 5.08 2.60
N VAL A 60 0.91 3.82 2.23
CA VAL A 60 1.39 3.49 0.88
C VAL A 60 0.19 3.62 -0.04
N ALA A 61 0.26 4.51 -1.04
CA ALA A 61 -0.78 4.60 -2.05
C ALA A 61 -0.75 3.29 -2.86
N SER A 62 -1.89 2.61 -2.88
CA SER A 62 -2.15 1.50 -3.80
C SER A 62 -2.72 2.10 -5.08
N ASP A 63 -2.33 1.59 -6.25
CA ASP A 63 -2.93 1.98 -7.53
C ASP A 63 -4.36 1.42 -7.71
N LEU A 64 -4.83 0.66 -6.72
CA LEU A 64 -6.18 0.11 -6.68
C LEU A 64 -7.19 1.15 -6.18
N GLU A 65 -8.30 1.28 -6.90
CA GLU A 65 -9.44 2.04 -6.44
C GLU A 65 -10.09 1.39 -5.20
N PRO A 66 -10.77 2.15 -4.32
CA PRO A 66 -11.40 1.61 -3.11
C PRO A 66 -12.31 0.40 -3.36
N GLU A 67 -13.04 0.40 -4.48
CA GLU A 67 -13.92 -0.70 -4.89
C GLU A 67 -13.13 -1.96 -5.25
N GLU A 68 -11.94 -1.81 -5.84
CA GLU A 68 -11.06 -2.94 -6.18
C GLU A 68 -10.45 -3.54 -4.92
N ILE A 69 -10.05 -2.70 -3.95
CA ILE A 69 -9.57 -3.15 -2.64
C ILE A 69 -10.66 -3.97 -1.93
N ALA A 70 -11.91 -3.50 -1.94
CA ALA A 70 -13.03 -4.23 -1.35
C ALA A 70 -13.24 -5.58 -2.05
N ARG A 71 -13.25 -5.60 -3.40
CA ARG A 71 -13.39 -6.82 -4.19
C ARG A 71 -12.28 -7.83 -3.88
N PHE A 72 -11.02 -7.41 -3.85
CA PHE A 72 -9.89 -8.32 -3.64
C PHE A 72 -9.74 -8.77 -2.18
N ARG A 73 -10.25 -8.01 -1.19
CA ARG A 73 -10.30 -8.44 0.21
C ARG A 73 -11.14 -9.70 0.41
N GLU A 74 -12.17 -9.90 -0.40
CA GLU A 74 -13.08 -11.05 -0.32
C GLU A 74 -12.60 -12.27 -1.12
N VAL A 75 -11.57 -12.10 -1.97
CA VAL A 75 -11.00 -13.19 -2.77
C VAL A 75 -9.94 -13.92 -1.95
N PRO A 76 -9.97 -15.26 -1.87
CA PRO A 76 -8.95 -16.02 -1.18
C PRO A 76 -7.57 -15.84 -1.83
N PRO A 77 -6.47 -16.00 -1.07
CA PRO A 77 -5.13 -15.99 -1.64
C PRO A 77 -4.97 -17.07 -2.72
N ILE A 78 -4.24 -16.73 -3.79
CA ILE A 78 -3.92 -17.70 -4.85
C ILE A 78 -3.09 -18.84 -4.24
N SER A 79 -3.59 -20.05 -4.40
CA SER A 79 -2.97 -21.29 -3.95
C SER A 79 -1.95 -21.83 -4.94
N ALA A 80 -1.08 -22.72 -4.48
CA ALA A 80 -0.10 -23.38 -5.35
C ALA A 80 -0.77 -24.26 -6.42
N ASP A 81 -1.90 -24.90 -6.09
CA ASP A 81 -2.65 -25.75 -7.01
C ASP A 81 -3.26 -24.93 -8.16
N GLU A 82 -3.81 -23.74 -7.87
CA GLU A 82 -4.32 -22.83 -8.91
C GLU A 82 -3.21 -22.36 -9.88
N VAL A 83 -1.98 -22.17 -9.39
CA VAL A 83 -0.84 -21.86 -10.25
C VAL A 83 -0.44 -23.05 -11.11
N LEU A 84 -0.50 -24.27 -10.57
CA LEU A 84 -0.23 -25.49 -11.32
C LEU A 84 -1.28 -25.73 -12.40
N ASP A 85 -2.57 -25.53 -12.08
CA ASP A 85 -3.67 -25.66 -13.01
C ASP A 85 -3.53 -24.67 -14.18
N LEU A 86 -3.20 -23.40 -13.88
CA LEU A 86 -2.93 -22.40 -14.92
C LEU A 86 -1.71 -22.79 -15.77
N HIS A 87 -0.65 -23.33 -15.17
CA HIS A 87 0.52 -23.80 -15.91
C HIS A 87 0.15 -24.93 -16.88
N LEU A 88 -0.61 -25.92 -16.43
CA LEU A 88 -1.05 -27.04 -17.25
C LEU A 88 -1.95 -26.57 -18.40
N LEU A 89 -2.90 -25.66 -18.12
CA LEU A 89 -3.74 -25.01 -19.13
C LEU A 89 -2.88 -24.33 -20.21
N LEU A 90 -1.93 -23.48 -19.80
CA LEU A 90 -1.09 -22.72 -20.72
C LEU A 90 -0.14 -23.61 -21.54
N LYS A 91 0.27 -24.75 -20.99
CA LYS A 91 1.13 -25.70 -21.69
C LYS A 91 0.42 -26.36 -22.87
N GLU A 92 -0.88 -26.59 -22.76
CA GLU A 92 -1.69 -27.26 -23.78
C GLU A 92 -2.40 -26.27 -24.72
N TYR A 93 -2.55 -25.02 -24.30
CA TYR A 93 -3.21 -23.99 -25.08
C TYR A 93 -2.39 -23.58 -26.32
N ARG A 94 -3.04 -23.65 -27.49
CA ARG A 94 -2.44 -23.31 -28.80
C ARG A 94 -2.95 -21.96 -29.37
N GLY A 95 -3.86 -21.29 -28.66
CA GLY A 95 -4.48 -20.04 -29.10
C GLY A 95 -3.76 -18.78 -28.61
N ASP A 96 -4.42 -17.63 -28.72
CA ASP A 96 -3.93 -16.35 -28.20
C ASP A 96 -4.47 -16.06 -26.79
N LEU A 97 -3.62 -15.50 -25.92
CA LEU A 97 -3.96 -15.17 -24.54
C LEU A 97 -5.13 -14.18 -24.44
N ARG A 98 -5.32 -13.31 -25.42
CA ARG A 98 -6.48 -12.39 -25.42
C ARG A 98 -7.79 -13.16 -25.55
N GLY A 99 -7.85 -14.15 -26.44
CA GLY A 99 -9.02 -15.01 -26.60
C GLY A 99 -9.31 -15.84 -25.35
N LEU A 100 -8.26 -16.31 -24.68
CA LEU A 100 -8.35 -17.06 -23.43
C LEU A 100 -8.94 -16.22 -22.28
N ILE A 101 -8.48 -14.98 -22.12
CA ILE A 101 -8.91 -14.07 -21.05
C ILE A 101 -10.31 -13.50 -21.33
N GLU A 102 -10.66 -13.30 -22.61
CA GLU A 102 -11.99 -12.87 -23.03
C GLU A 102 -13.05 -14.00 -23.00
N GLY A 103 -12.67 -15.24 -22.66
CA GLY A 103 -13.59 -16.36 -22.53
C GLY A 103 -14.10 -16.93 -23.86
N LYS A 104 -13.39 -16.72 -24.97
CA LYS A 104 -13.72 -17.31 -26.27
C LYS A 104 -13.00 -18.65 -26.41
N THR A 105 -13.59 -19.71 -25.85
CA THR A 105 -13.09 -21.07 -26.05
C THR A 105 -13.48 -21.52 -27.46
N GLU A 106 -12.54 -21.50 -28.41
CA GLU A 106 -12.71 -22.25 -29.66
C GLU A 106 -12.60 -23.74 -29.35
N GLU A 107 -13.66 -24.49 -29.67
CA GLU A 107 -13.76 -25.93 -29.43
C GLU A 107 -12.78 -26.71 -30.32
N PRO A 108 -12.10 -27.77 -29.84
CA PRO A 108 -11.08 -28.46 -30.63
C PRO A 108 -11.72 -29.25 -31.79
N PRO A 109 -11.06 -29.34 -32.97
CA PRO A 109 -11.56 -30.15 -34.07
C PRO A 109 -11.51 -31.64 -33.73
N ARG A 110 -12.60 -32.36 -34.05
CA ARG A 110 -12.80 -33.80 -33.83
C ARG A 110 -11.84 -34.67 -34.62
#